data_AF-A0AAV1VRC2-F1
#
_entry.id   AF-A0AAV1VRC2-F1
#
_cell.length_a   1.000
_cell.length_b   1.000
_cell.length_c   1.000
_cell.angle_alpha   90.00
_cell.angle_beta   90.00
_cell.angle_gamma   90.00
#
_symmetry.space_group_name_H-M   'P 1'
#
loop_
_entity.id
_entity.type
_entity.pdbx_description
1 polymer ?
#
loop_
_entity_poly.entity_id
_entity_poly.type
_entity_poly.pdbx_seq_one_letter_code
_entity_poly.pdbx_strand_id
1 'polypeptide(L)'
;MDTLIASLASSSSERRQVVGRSLGELVRKLGERVLPLIIPILSKGLSDPDSGRRQGVCVGLSEVMASAGKSQLLSFMNDLILTIQTALCDSEPEVCESAGVAFSTLYKSAGLQAIDEIVPTLLHALEDDKTSDTALDGLKQILSVRTSAVLPHILPKLVHLPLSAFNAHALGALAEVVGPGLNFHFGTVLPHLLLAMDDDDKEVQTLAAEAAETVVLVIDGEGVESLMSELLKGVSDSEAAIIRSCA
;
A
#
# COMPACT_ATOMS: atom_id res chain seq x y z
N MET A 1 -26.97 8.56 -16.04
CA MET A 1 -25.58 8.50 -15.50
C MET A 1 -25.59 8.14 -14.04
N ASP A 2 -26.50 8.68 -13.22
CA ASP A 2 -26.75 8.17 -11.85
C ASP A 2 -27.10 6.69 -11.82
N THR A 3 -27.81 6.20 -12.84
CA THR A 3 -28.05 4.76 -13.07
C THR A 3 -26.79 3.94 -13.25
N LEU A 4 -25.69 4.53 -13.75
CA LEU A 4 -24.44 3.83 -14.01
C LEU A 4 -23.63 3.68 -12.73
N ILE A 5 -23.44 4.76 -11.96
CA ILE A 5 -22.88 4.69 -10.60
C ILE A 5 -23.76 3.80 -9.71
N ALA A 6 -25.09 3.93 -9.75
CA ALA A 6 -26.01 3.08 -8.99
C ALA A 6 -25.95 1.60 -9.41
N SER A 7 -25.52 1.29 -10.64
CA SER A 7 -25.32 -0.10 -11.08
C SER A 7 -23.95 -0.64 -10.67
N LEU A 8 -22.92 0.22 -10.63
CA LEU A 8 -21.63 -0.06 -9.99
C LEU A 8 -21.76 -0.20 -8.47
N ALA A 9 -22.76 0.43 -7.86
CA ALA A 9 -23.13 0.33 -6.44
C ALA A 9 -23.75 -1.00 -6.02
N SER A 10 -24.03 -1.88 -6.99
CA SER A 10 -24.83 -3.07 -6.72
C SER A 10 -24.21 -3.93 -5.62
N SER A 11 -25.02 -4.41 -4.67
CA SER A 11 -24.57 -5.33 -3.62
C SER A 11 -24.03 -6.66 -4.19
N SER A 12 -24.48 -7.07 -5.37
CA SER A 12 -23.88 -8.20 -6.11
C SER A 12 -22.54 -7.78 -6.74
N SER A 13 -21.47 -8.42 -6.28
CA SER A 13 -20.11 -8.29 -6.83
C SER A 13 -20.07 -8.62 -8.34
N GLU A 14 -20.77 -9.66 -8.78
CA GLU A 14 -20.82 -10.01 -10.21
C GLU A 14 -21.42 -8.89 -11.05
N ARG A 15 -22.48 -8.23 -10.55
CA ARG A 15 -23.07 -7.09 -11.26
C ARG A 15 -22.10 -5.91 -11.33
N ARG A 16 -21.35 -5.63 -10.26
CA ARG A 16 -20.31 -4.58 -10.28
C ARG A 16 -19.27 -4.88 -11.36
N GLN A 17 -18.78 -6.11 -11.42
CA GLN A 17 -17.81 -6.51 -12.44
C GLN A 17 -18.36 -6.41 -13.86
N VAL A 18 -19.59 -6.85 -14.11
CA VAL A 18 -20.23 -6.78 -15.44
C VAL A 18 -20.39 -5.33 -15.90
N VAL A 19 -20.80 -4.43 -15.00
CA VAL A 19 -20.93 -3.00 -15.30
C VAL A 19 -19.54 -2.37 -15.56
N GLY A 20 -18.55 -2.70 -14.73
CA GLY A 20 -17.15 -2.27 -14.92
C GLY A 20 -16.61 -2.69 -16.29
N ARG A 21 -16.74 -3.97 -16.66
CA ARG A 21 -16.33 -4.46 -17.99
C ARG A 21 -17.06 -3.77 -19.14
N SER A 22 -18.35 -3.47 -18.95
CA SER A 22 -19.13 -2.74 -19.95
C SER A 22 -18.61 -1.30 -20.15
N LEU A 23 -18.15 -0.64 -19.08
CA LEU A 23 -17.45 0.64 -19.18
C LEU A 23 -16.12 0.50 -19.91
N GLY A 24 -15.34 -0.53 -19.59
CA GLY A 24 -14.09 -0.84 -20.29
C GLY A 24 -14.29 -1.00 -21.80
N GLU A 25 -15.30 -1.79 -22.21
CA GLU A 25 -15.66 -1.97 -23.62
C GLU A 25 -16.08 -0.65 -24.29
N LEU A 26 -16.79 0.20 -23.57
CA LEU A 26 -17.21 1.52 -24.07
C LEU A 26 -16.00 2.44 -24.27
N VAL A 27 -15.06 2.46 -23.33
CA VAL A 27 -13.77 3.18 -23.44
C VAL A 27 -12.95 2.63 -24.60
N ARG A 28 -12.88 1.31 -24.76
CA ARG A 28 -12.14 0.66 -25.85
C ARG A 28 -12.66 1.07 -27.23
N LYS A 29 -13.99 1.25 -27.37
CA LYS A 29 -14.63 1.64 -28.63
C LYS A 29 -14.65 3.15 -28.90
N LEU A 30 -14.83 3.97 -27.86
CA LEU A 30 -15.08 5.41 -27.99
C LEU A 30 -13.93 6.30 -27.48
N GLY A 31 -12.96 5.74 -26.77
CA GLY A 31 -11.68 6.33 -26.40
C GLY A 31 -11.77 7.72 -25.77
N GLU A 32 -11.00 8.66 -26.32
CA GLU A 32 -10.87 10.06 -25.86
C GLU A 32 -12.20 10.81 -25.78
N ARG A 33 -13.23 10.39 -26.50
CA ARG A 33 -14.53 11.09 -26.49
C ARG A 33 -15.29 10.85 -25.19
N VAL A 34 -15.03 9.74 -24.50
CA VAL A 34 -15.83 9.31 -23.35
C VAL A 34 -15.09 9.37 -22.02
N LEU A 35 -13.76 9.30 -22.04
CA LEU A 35 -12.93 9.47 -20.84
C LEU A 35 -13.20 10.79 -20.09
N PRO A 36 -13.33 11.97 -20.75
CA PRO A 36 -13.67 13.23 -20.09
C PRO A 36 -15.04 13.22 -19.39
N LEU A 37 -15.93 12.29 -19.77
CA LEU A 37 -17.23 12.13 -19.15
C LEU A 37 -17.18 11.11 -18.01
N ILE A 38 -16.52 9.98 -18.21
CA ILE A 38 -16.51 8.87 -17.24
C ILE A 38 -15.63 9.17 -16.03
N ILE A 39 -14.41 9.68 -16.23
CA ILE A 39 -13.44 9.83 -15.14
C ILE A 39 -13.97 10.79 -14.06
N PRO A 40 -14.47 12.01 -14.37
CA PRO A 40 -15.00 12.90 -13.34
C PRO A 40 -16.20 12.32 -12.59
N ILE A 41 -17.03 11.52 -13.27
CA ILE A 41 -18.19 10.86 -12.67
C ILE A 41 -17.74 9.81 -11.66
N LEU A 42 -16.75 8.98 -12.02
CA LEU A 42 -16.18 7.98 -11.13
C LEU A 42 -15.49 8.67 -9.94
N SER A 43 -14.63 9.66 -10.18
CA SER A 43 -13.97 10.42 -9.11
C SER A 43 -14.94 11.03 -8.12
N LYS A 44 -16.04 11.62 -8.60
CA LYS A 44 -17.10 12.16 -7.72
C LYS A 44 -17.82 11.07 -6.93
N GLY A 45 -18.01 9.89 -7.50
CA GLY A 45 -18.67 8.76 -6.85
C GLY A 45 -17.91 8.23 -5.63
N LEU A 46 -16.62 8.56 -5.48
CA LEU A 46 -15.85 8.20 -4.30
C LEU A 46 -16.27 8.97 -3.04
N SER A 47 -16.96 10.10 -3.18
CA SER A 47 -17.53 10.84 -2.03
C SER A 47 -18.92 10.34 -1.61
N ASP A 48 -19.39 9.22 -2.16
CA ASP A 48 -20.71 8.68 -1.84
C ASP A 48 -20.71 8.02 -0.44
N PRO A 49 -21.73 8.26 0.39
CA PRO A 49 -21.83 7.63 1.72
C PRO A 49 -21.93 6.09 1.65
N ASP A 50 -22.42 5.54 0.55
CA ASP A 50 -22.54 4.09 0.33
C ASP A 50 -21.17 3.49 -0.06
N SER A 51 -20.64 2.62 0.79
CA SER A 51 -19.35 1.95 0.54
C SER A 51 -19.36 1.06 -0.69
N GLY A 52 -20.49 0.44 -1.02
CA GLY A 52 -20.65 -0.34 -2.25
C GLY A 52 -20.54 0.53 -3.50
N ARG A 53 -20.97 1.79 -3.44
CA ARG A 53 -20.75 2.77 -4.52
C ARG A 53 -19.28 3.10 -4.68
N ARG A 54 -18.59 3.42 -3.57
CA ARG A 54 -17.16 3.74 -3.58
C ARG A 54 -16.32 2.56 -4.08
N GLN A 55 -16.63 1.35 -3.66
CA GLN A 55 -16.01 0.13 -4.16
C GLN A 55 -16.25 -0.04 -5.67
N GLY A 56 -17.50 0.14 -6.12
CA GLY A 56 -17.88 0.09 -7.53
C GLY A 56 -17.13 1.12 -8.39
N VAL A 57 -16.83 2.30 -7.82
CA VAL A 57 -15.98 3.31 -8.46
C VAL A 57 -14.57 2.79 -8.68
N CYS A 58 -13.93 2.16 -7.67
CA CYS A 58 -12.59 1.57 -7.81
C CYS A 58 -12.54 0.47 -8.89
N VAL A 59 -13.56 -0.39 -8.93
CA VAL A 59 -13.71 -1.43 -9.97
C VAL A 59 -13.87 -0.79 -11.35
N GLY A 60 -14.76 0.20 -11.46
CA GLY A 60 -14.99 0.93 -12.71
C GLY A 60 -13.74 1.64 -13.22
N LEU A 61 -13.00 2.32 -12.34
CA LEU A 61 -11.73 2.97 -12.67
C LEU A 61 -10.69 1.97 -13.14
N SER A 62 -10.58 0.82 -12.49
CA SER A 62 -9.67 -0.26 -12.91
C SER A 62 -9.97 -0.71 -14.34
N GLU A 63 -11.24 -0.97 -14.67
CA GLU A 63 -11.66 -1.42 -16.01
C GLU A 63 -11.48 -0.32 -17.08
N VAL A 64 -11.75 0.94 -16.72
CA VAL A 64 -11.51 2.10 -17.58
C VAL A 64 -10.02 2.27 -17.89
N MET A 65 -9.16 2.21 -16.87
CA MET A 65 -7.71 2.32 -17.02
C MET A 65 -7.12 1.15 -17.81
N ALA A 66 -7.61 -0.07 -17.60
CA ALA A 66 -7.17 -1.23 -18.35
C ALA A 66 -7.54 -1.16 -19.84
N SER A 67 -8.61 -0.43 -20.18
CA SER A 67 -9.16 -0.34 -21.54
C SER A 67 -8.71 0.91 -22.31
N ALA A 68 -8.24 1.95 -21.61
CA ALA A 68 -7.77 3.19 -22.20
C ALA A 68 -6.34 3.07 -22.74
N GLY A 69 -6.05 3.79 -23.83
CA GLY A 69 -4.69 3.91 -24.33
C GLY A 69 -3.81 4.73 -23.38
N LYS A 70 -2.51 4.39 -23.28
CA LYS A 70 -1.57 5.09 -22.39
C LYS A 70 -1.54 6.61 -22.59
N SER A 71 -1.55 7.08 -23.84
CA SER A 71 -1.59 8.52 -24.16
C SER A 71 -2.87 9.20 -23.68
N GLN A 72 -3.99 8.49 -23.68
CA GLN A 72 -5.28 9.00 -23.24
C GLN A 72 -5.29 9.16 -21.71
N LEU A 73 -4.75 8.17 -20.98
CA LEU A 73 -4.66 8.22 -19.52
C LEU A 73 -3.78 9.35 -19.00
N LEU A 74 -2.71 9.71 -19.72
CA LEU A 74 -1.85 10.83 -19.33
C LEU A 74 -2.61 12.15 -19.19
N SER A 75 -3.67 12.35 -19.97
CA SER A 75 -4.50 13.57 -19.90
C SER A 75 -5.35 13.65 -18.63
N PHE A 76 -5.53 12.54 -17.92
CA PHE A 76 -6.34 12.43 -16.70
C PHE A 76 -5.53 11.94 -15.50
N MET A 77 -4.20 11.92 -15.61
CA MET A 77 -3.33 11.28 -14.63
C MET A 77 -3.52 11.86 -13.22
N ASN A 78 -3.61 13.19 -13.11
CA ASN A 78 -3.80 13.87 -11.83
C ASN A 78 -5.13 13.45 -11.16
N ASP A 79 -6.22 13.41 -11.92
CA ASP A 79 -7.53 13.01 -11.41
C ASP A 79 -7.50 11.54 -10.96
N LEU A 80 -6.87 10.66 -11.75
CA LEU A 80 -6.74 9.24 -11.43
C LEU A 80 -5.91 9.00 -10.17
N ILE A 81 -4.76 9.68 -10.05
CA ILE A 81 -3.89 9.61 -8.87
C ILE A 81 -4.64 10.06 -7.62
N LEU A 82 -5.28 11.23 -7.66
CA LEU A 82 -6.02 11.77 -6.50
C LEU A 82 -7.17 10.86 -6.09
N THR A 83 -7.87 10.28 -7.07
CA THR A 83 -8.98 9.36 -6.81
C THR A 83 -8.48 8.06 -6.16
N ILE A 84 -7.36 7.51 -6.64
CA ILE A 84 -6.77 6.28 -6.06
C ILE A 84 -6.21 6.55 -4.66
N GLN A 85 -5.52 7.67 -4.43
CA GLN A 85 -5.03 8.06 -3.11
C GLN A 85 -6.18 8.13 -2.09
N THR A 86 -7.28 8.79 -2.47
CA THR A 86 -8.47 8.92 -1.62
C THR A 86 -9.07 7.54 -1.33
N ALA A 87 -9.17 6.66 -2.34
CA ALA A 87 -9.78 5.35 -2.18
C ALA A 87 -8.92 4.35 -1.40
N LEU A 88 -7.61 4.50 -1.44
CA LEU A 88 -6.67 3.72 -0.62
C LEU A 88 -6.72 4.10 0.86
N CYS A 89 -7.20 5.30 1.18
CA CYS A 89 -7.39 5.74 2.57
C CYS A 89 -8.87 5.66 3.01
N ASP A 90 -9.69 4.86 2.31
CA ASP A 90 -11.09 4.65 2.66
C ASP A 90 -11.21 3.84 3.96
N SER A 91 -12.20 4.16 4.78
CA SER A 91 -12.44 3.46 6.05
C SER A 91 -12.97 2.03 5.84
N GLU A 92 -13.49 1.72 4.66
CA GLU A 92 -14.08 0.42 4.36
C GLU A 92 -13.06 -0.51 3.67
N PRO A 93 -12.71 -1.66 4.27
CA PRO A 93 -11.66 -2.55 3.75
C PRO A 93 -11.89 -2.99 2.30
N GLU A 94 -13.14 -3.26 1.93
CA GLU A 94 -13.50 -3.68 0.57
C GLU A 94 -13.22 -2.61 -0.50
N VAL A 95 -13.34 -1.32 -0.13
CA VAL A 95 -13.02 -0.19 -1.00
C VAL A 95 -11.51 -0.08 -1.16
N CYS A 96 -10.78 -0.19 -0.04
CA CYS A 96 -9.33 -0.14 -0.02
C CYS A 96 -8.70 -1.27 -0.86
N GLU A 97 -9.20 -2.50 -0.75
CA GLU A 97 -8.77 -3.65 -1.56
C GLU A 97 -8.99 -3.38 -3.06
N SER A 98 -10.17 -2.87 -3.41
CA SER A 98 -10.50 -2.51 -4.80
C SER A 98 -9.61 -1.36 -5.30
N ALA A 99 -9.23 -0.43 -4.43
CA ALA A 99 -8.29 0.64 -4.73
C ALA A 99 -6.87 0.11 -4.96
N GLY A 100 -6.43 -0.93 -4.23
CA GLY A 100 -5.18 -1.64 -4.49
C GLY A 100 -5.13 -2.25 -5.91
N VAL A 101 -6.24 -2.85 -6.37
CA VAL A 101 -6.37 -3.34 -7.75
C VAL A 101 -6.33 -2.19 -8.77
N ALA A 102 -6.97 -1.06 -8.46
CA ALA A 102 -6.91 0.15 -9.30
C ALA A 102 -5.49 0.70 -9.39
N PHE A 103 -4.77 0.80 -8.27
CA PHE A 103 -3.34 1.16 -8.21
C PHE A 103 -2.50 0.21 -9.08
N SER A 104 -2.67 -1.10 -8.93
CA SER A 104 -1.97 -2.12 -9.71
C SER A 104 -2.17 -1.94 -11.21
N THR A 105 -3.37 -1.51 -11.61
CA THR A 105 -3.72 -1.22 -13.01
C THR A 105 -3.10 0.09 -13.49
N LEU A 106 -3.17 1.16 -12.69
CA LEU A 106 -2.51 2.43 -12.99
C LEU A 106 -1.00 2.23 -13.16
N TYR A 107 -0.37 1.47 -12.27
CA TYR A 107 1.06 1.14 -12.32
C TYR A 107 1.46 0.46 -13.64
N LYS A 108 0.62 -0.41 -14.22
CA LYS A 108 0.92 -1.03 -15.53
C LYS A 108 1.04 0.02 -16.66
N SER A 109 0.30 1.12 -16.55
CA SER A 109 0.27 2.19 -17.55
C SER A 109 1.31 3.28 -17.27
N ALA A 110 1.42 3.71 -16.01
CA ALA A 110 2.23 4.85 -15.57
C ALA A 110 3.62 4.45 -15.03
N GLY A 111 3.82 3.19 -14.65
CA GLY A 111 5.08 2.71 -14.06
C GLY A 111 5.40 3.40 -12.74
N LEU A 112 6.67 3.79 -12.57
CA LEU A 112 7.18 4.41 -11.35
C LEU A 112 6.46 5.72 -10.99
N GLN A 113 5.91 6.45 -11.96
CA GLN A 113 5.12 7.66 -11.68
C GLN A 113 3.96 7.38 -10.72
N ALA A 114 3.31 6.22 -10.82
CA ALA A 114 2.24 5.86 -9.89
C ALA A 114 2.77 5.68 -8.45
N ILE A 115 3.99 5.15 -8.30
CA ILE A 115 4.64 4.99 -6.98
C ILE A 115 5.05 6.36 -6.44
N ASP A 116 5.75 7.15 -7.25
CA ASP A 116 6.34 8.44 -6.87
C ASP A 116 5.30 9.48 -6.44
N GLU A 117 4.06 9.37 -6.95
CA GLU A 117 2.98 10.30 -6.61
C GLU A 117 2.08 9.76 -5.48
N ILE A 118 1.83 8.45 -5.43
CA ILE A 118 0.87 7.86 -4.48
C ILE A 118 1.54 7.52 -3.14
N VAL A 119 2.67 6.82 -3.17
CA VAL A 119 3.30 6.29 -1.95
C VAL A 119 3.74 7.40 -0.99
N PRO A 120 4.40 8.50 -1.43
CA PRO A 120 4.78 9.57 -0.52
C PRO A 120 3.59 10.24 0.16
N THR A 121 2.45 10.34 -0.53
CA THR A 121 1.21 10.91 0.03
C THR A 121 0.67 10.05 1.17
N LEU A 122 0.65 8.72 1.00
CA LEU A 122 0.23 7.80 2.06
C LEU A 122 1.24 7.77 3.21
N LEU A 123 2.54 7.80 2.93
CA LEU A 123 3.58 7.87 3.96
C LEU A 123 3.47 9.14 4.80
N HIS A 124 3.15 10.28 4.18
CA HIS A 124 2.87 11.53 4.92
C HIS A 124 1.58 11.41 5.75
N ALA A 125 0.55 10.71 5.26
CA ALA A 125 -0.69 10.50 6.01
C ALA A 125 -0.53 9.58 7.24
N LEU A 126 0.57 8.81 7.32
CA LEU A 126 0.94 8.08 8.54
C LEU A 126 1.31 9.00 9.70
N GLU A 127 1.71 10.24 9.43
CA GLU A 127 2.14 11.20 10.45
C GLU A 127 0.95 11.92 11.13
N ASP A 128 -0.29 11.71 10.66
CA ASP A 128 -1.51 12.29 11.22
C ASP A 128 -2.36 11.21 11.91
N ASP A 129 -2.56 11.35 13.22
CA ASP A 129 -3.31 10.43 14.10
C ASP A 129 -4.72 10.07 13.57
N LYS A 130 -5.32 10.90 12.72
CA LYS A 130 -6.67 10.64 12.17
C LYS A 130 -6.65 9.80 10.92
N THR A 131 -5.54 9.80 10.19
CA THR A 131 -5.41 9.13 8.89
C THR A 131 -4.40 7.99 8.92
N SER A 132 -3.64 7.84 10.01
CA SER A 132 -2.56 6.87 10.13
C SER A 132 -3.01 5.43 9.86
N ASP A 133 -4.15 5.03 10.43
CA ASP A 133 -4.66 3.66 10.30
C ASP A 133 -5.11 3.35 8.86
N THR A 134 -5.89 4.25 8.25
CA THR A 134 -6.36 4.05 6.86
C THR A 134 -5.22 4.20 5.85
N ALA A 135 -4.23 5.05 6.12
CA ALA A 135 -3.03 5.16 5.30
C ALA A 135 -2.16 3.89 5.38
N LEU A 136 -2.02 3.29 6.57
CA LEU A 136 -1.33 2.02 6.76
C LEU A 136 -2.04 0.89 6.00
N ASP A 137 -3.37 0.82 6.08
CA ASP A 137 -4.15 -0.14 5.31
C ASP A 137 -4.01 0.10 3.79
N GLY A 138 -3.99 1.35 3.34
CA GLY A 138 -3.70 1.70 1.95
C GLY A 138 -2.33 1.20 1.48
N LEU A 139 -1.28 1.39 2.31
CA LEU A 139 0.06 0.90 2.00
C LEU A 139 0.12 -0.64 1.97
N LYS A 140 -0.60 -1.31 2.87
CA LYS A 140 -0.77 -2.77 2.86
C LYS A 140 -1.41 -3.23 1.54
N GLN A 141 -2.45 -2.55 1.05
CA GLN A 141 -3.08 -2.90 -0.23
C GLN A 141 -2.17 -2.65 -1.44
N ILE A 142 -1.35 -1.60 -1.42
CA ILE A 142 -0.36 -1.37 -2.46
C ILE A 142 0.73 -2.45 -2.45
N LEU A 143 1.20 -2.83 -1.26
CA LEU A 143 2.21 -3.86 -1.10
C LEU A 143 1.70 -5.23 -1.53
N SER A 144 0.46 -5.61 -1.18
CA SER A 144 -0.12 -6.90 -1.55
C SER A 144 -0.15 -7.13 -3.08
N VAL A 145 -0.23 -6.06 -3.87
CA VAL A 145 -0.26 -6.14 -5.34
C VAL A 145 1.10 -5.87 -6.01
N ARG A 146 2.03 -5.18 -5.35
CA ARG A 146 3.30 -4.70 -5.93
C ARG A 146 4.48 -4.67 -4.94
N THR A 147 4.63 -5.69 -4.10
CA THR A 147 5.67 -5.80 -3.07
C THR A 147 7.06 -5.34 -3.52
N SER A 148 7.67 -6.01 -4.50
CA SER A 148 9.08 -5.77 -4.88
C SER A 148 9.34 -4.37 -5.44
N ALA A 149 8.32 -3.72 -6.02
CA ALA A 149 8.46 -2.40 -6.60
C ALA A 149 8.26 -1.29 -5.55
N VAL A 150 7.40 -1.53 -4.55
CA VAL A 150 6.94 -0.49 -3.61
C VAL A 150 7.72 -0.54 -2.31
N LEU A 151 8.04 -1.74 -1.80
CA LEU A 151 8.70 -1.91 -0.51
C LEU A 151 10.01 -1.11 -0.35
N PRO A 152 10.89 -1.00 -1.36
CA PRO A 152 12.10 -0.17 -1.27
C PRO A 152 11.83 1.33 -1.07
N HIS A 153 10.64 1.82 -1.45
CA HIS A 153 10.24 3.22 -1.26
C HIS A 153 9.60 3.48 0.11
N ILE A 154 9.01 2.45 0.72
CA ILE A 154 8.36 2.53 2.04
C ILE A 154 9.38 2.38 3.17
N LEU A 155 10.26 1.37 3.08
CA LEU A 155 11.18 1.02 4.17
C LEU A 155 12.02 2.18 4.69
N PRO A 156 12.65 3.04 3.85
CA PRO A 156 13.49 4.13 4.34
C PRO A 156 12.76 5.12 5.25
N LYS A 157 11.43 5.24 5.15
CA LYS A 157 10.63 6.10 6.02
C LYS A 157 10.24 5.43 7.33
N LEU A 158 9.99 4.13 7.31
CA LEU A 158 9.55 3.40 8.50
C LEU A 158 10.72 3.00 9.41
N VAL A 159 11.91 2.76 8.88
CA VAL A 159 13.08 2.34 9.69
C VAL A 159 13.88 3.52 10.25
N HIS A 160 13.37 4.75 10.20
CA HIS A 160 14.09 5.91 10.72
C HIS A 160 14.25 5.84 12.25
N LEU A 161 15.47 6.10 12.76
CA LEU A 161 15.77 6.13 14.19
C LEU A 161 15.66 7.56 14.78
N PRO A 162 15.20 7.73 16.03
CA PRO A 162 14.64 6.68 16.91
C PRO A 162 13.33 6.13 16.34
N LEU A 163 13.12 4.83 16.48
CA LEU A 163 11.94 4.17 15.92
C LEU A 163 10.73 4.54 16.79
N SER A 164 9.71 5.14 16.19
CA SER A 164 8.47 5.43 16.91
C SER A 164 7.65 4.15 17.14
N ALA A 165 6.80 4.17 18.17
CA ALA A 165 5.83 3.10 18.44
C ALA A 165 4.97 2.80 17.20
N PHE A 166 4.48 3.84 16.53
CA PHE A 166 3.73 3.72 15.30
C PHE A 166 4.55 3.07 14.17
N ASN A 167 5.81 3.47 13.96
CA ASN A 167 6.64 2.89 12.90
C ASN A 167 6.98 1.42 13.18
N ALA A 168 7.21 1.06 14.45
CA ALA A 168 7.38 -0.34 14.84
C ALA A 168 6.12 -1.16 14.53
N HIS A 169 4.94 -0.67 14.92
CA HIS A 169 3.67 -1.30 14.60
C HIS A 169 3.45 -1.43 13.08
N ALA A 170 3.70 -0.36 12.32
CA ALA A 170 3.58 -0.35 10.87
C ALA A 170 4.52 -1.37 10.21
N LEU A 171 5.78 -1.49 10.66
CA LEU A 171 6.71 -2.50 10.15
C LEU A 171 6.17 -3.92 10.35
N GLY A 172 5.61 -4.22 11.53
CA GLY A 172 4.96 -5.51 11.81
C GLY A 172 3.77 -5.76 10.88
N ALA A 173 2.84 -4.80 10.77
CA ALA A 173 1.66 -4.92 9.93
C ALA A 173 1.99 -5.06 8.44
N LEU A 174 3.05 -4.40 7.96
CA LEU A 174 3.53 -4.57 6.59
C LEU A 174 4.23 -5.91 6.39
N ALA A 175 4.95 -6.41 7.39
CA ALA A 175 5.61 -7.71 7.31
C ALA A 175 4.62 -8.86 7.04
N GLU A 176 3.46 -8.84 7.69
CA GLU A 176 2.38 -9.82 7.45
C GLU A 176 1.95 -9.89 5.99
N VAL A 177 1.90 -8.74 5.32
CA VAL A 177 1.45 -8.64 3.92
C VAL A 177 2.58 -8.93 2.94
N VAL A 178 3.80 -8.48 3.26
CA VAL A 178 4.98 -8.67 2.40
C VAL A 178 5.41 -10.14 2.36
N GLY A 179 5.28 -10.86 3.47
CA GLY A 179 5.63 -12.27 3.54
C GLY A 179 7.12 -12.53 3.25
N PRO A 180 7.45 -13.61 2.50
CA PRO A 180 8.82 -13.94 2.10
C PRO A 180 9.54 -12.84 1.29
N GLY A 181 8.81 -11.85 0.77
CA GLY A 181 9.41 -10.67 0.14
C GLY A 181 10.36 -9.90 1.07
N LEU A 182 10.25 -10.06 2.39
CA LEU A 182 11.14 -9.45 3.38
C LEU A 182 12.53 -10.06 3.44
N ASN A 183 12.74 -11.27 2.88
CA ASN A 183 14.02 -11.97 2.95
C ASN A 183 15.20 -11.11 2.48
N PHE A 184 14.97 -10.28 1.46
CA PHE A 184 15.99 -9.39 0.87
C PHE A 184 16.19 -8.09 1.65
N HIS A 185 15.38 -7.84 2.68
CA HIS A 185 15.32 -6.58 3.41
C HIS A 185 15.66 -6.72 4.90
N PHE A 186 16.03 -7.91 5.38
CA PHE A 186 16.39 -8.13 6.79
C PHE A 186 17.50 -7.22 7.29
N GLY A 187 18.57 -7.03 6.50
CA GLY A 187 19.66 -6.11 6.87
C GLY A 187 19.23 -4.63 6.97
N THR A 188 18.04 -4.28 6.48
CA THR A 188 17.43 -2.96 6.65
C THR A 188 16.42 -2.94 7.80
N VAL A 189 15.64 -4.00 8.01
CA VAL A 189 14.53 -3.99 8.99
C VAL A 189 14.99 -4.46 10.38
N LEU A 190 15.67 -5.62 10.46
CA LEU A 190 15.97 -6.26 11.74
C LEU A 190 16.86 -5.43 12.66
N PRO A 191 17.95 -4.78 12.20
CA PRO A 191 18.78 -3.98 13.10
C PRO A 191 17.99 -2.87 13.81
N HIS A 192 17.04 -2.24 13.12
CA HIS A 192 16.24 -1.15 13.66
C HIS A 192 15.22 -1.65 14.67
N LEU A 193 14.58 -2.80 14.41
CA LEU A 193 13.68 -3.44 15.37
C LEU A 193 14.43 -3.92 16.63
N LEU A 194 15.58 -4.58 16.45
CA LEU A 194 16.41 -5.05 17.58
C LEU A 194 16.90 -3.89 18.45
N LEU A 195 17.28 -2.77 17.86
CA LEU A 195 17.64 -1.56 18.62
C LEU A 195 16.44 -0.99 19.38
N ALA A 196 15.26 -0.94 18.76
CA ALA A 196 14.04 -0.41 19.37
C ALA A 196 13.49 -1.32 20.50
N MET A 197 13.83 -2.61 20.50
CA MET A 197 13.50 -3.52 21.61
C MET A 197 14.25 -3.18 22.91
N ASP A 198 15.32 -2.39 22.85
CA ASP A 198 16.08 -1.88 24.00
C ASP A 198 15.83 -0.37 24.23
N ASP A 199 14.78 0.20 23.62
CA ASP A 199 14.41 1.61 23.79
C ASP A 199 13.98 1.90 25.23
N ASP A 200 14.11 3.14 25.72
CA ASP A 200 13.65 3.50 27.07
C ASP A 200 12.11 3.49 27.19
N ASP A 201 11.40 3.68 26.08
CA ASP A 201 9.93 3.65 26.03
C ASP A 201 9.40 2.21 25.91
N LYS A 202 8.63 1.79 26.92
CA LYS A 202 8.04 0.44 26.97
C LYS A 202 7.09 0.14 25.81
N GLU A 203 6.36 1.14 25.32
CA GLU A 203 5.43 0.94 24.20
C GLU A 203 6.22 0.65 22.92
N VAL A 204 7.31 1.38 22.69
CA VAL A 204 8.25 1.12 21.59
C VAL A 204 8.87 -0.26 21.72
N GLN A 205 9.36 -0.64 22.91
CA GLN A 205 9.92 -1.98 23.15
C GLN A 205 8.94 -3.09 22.78
N THR A 206 7.69 -3.00 23.26
CA THR A 206 6.66 -4.02 23.01
C THR A 206 6.33 -4.12 21.53
N LEU A 207 6.04 -3.01 20.86
CA LEU A 207 5.68 -3.02 19.44
C LEU A 207 6.85 -3.42 18.53
N ALA A 208 8.09 -3.07 18.90
CA ALA A 208 9.27 -3.51 18.19
C ALA A 208 9.49 -5.03 18.32
N ALA A 209 9.25 -5.59 19.51
CA ALA A 209 9.33 -7.03 19.75
C ALA A 209 8.25 -7.80 18.97
N GLU A 210 7.00 -7.33 18.98
CA GLU A 210 5.91 -7.90 18.20
C GLU A 210 6.20 -7.83 16.69
N ALA A 211 6.68 -6.69 16.19
CA ALA A 211 7.06 -6.55 14.79
C ALA A 211 8.22 -7.48 14.41
N ALA A 212 9.23 -7.63 15.28
CA ALA A 212 10.34 -8.56 15.05
C ALA A 212 9.87 -10.02 15.03
N GLU A 213 8.96 -10.40 15.93
CA GLU A 213 8.34 -11.73 15.92
C GLU A 213 7.60 -11.98 14.61
N THR A 214 6.76 -11.04 14.17
CA THR A 214 6.06 -11.14 12.88
C THR A 214 7.02 -11.28 11.71
N VAL A 215 8.08 -10.47 11.65
CA VAL A 215 9.11 -10.57 10.60
C VAL A 215 9.74 -11.96 10.56
N VAL A 216 9.98 -12.59 11.70
CA VAL A 216 10.53 -13.95 11.78
C VAL A 216 9.51 -15.03 11.39
N LEU A 217 8.22 -14.83 11.70
CA LEU A 217 7.16 -15.79 11.39
C LEU A 217 6.78 -15.85 9.91
N VAL A 218 7.01 -14.77 9.16
CA VAL A 218 6.60 -14.67 7.74
C VAL A 218 7.66 -15.13 6.74
N ILE A 219 8.83 -15.54 7.22
CA ILE A 219 9.93 -16.03 6.38
C ILE A 219 9.63 -17.42 5.82
N ASP A 220 10.19 -17.73 4.66
CA ASP A 220 10.24 -19.09 4.13
C ASP A 220 11.61 -19.75 4.39
N GLY A 221 11.79 -20.98 3.90
CA GLY A 221 13.04 -21.72 4.10
C GLY A 221 14.28 -21.04 3.52
N GLU A 222 14.12 -20.22 2.48
CA GLU A 222 15.24 -19.46 1.88
C GLU A 222 15.65 -18.28 2.77
N GLY A 223 14.71 -17.70 3.50
CA GLY A 223 14.94 -16.58 4.42
C GLY A 223 15.73 -16.96 5.69
N VAL A 224 15.72 -18.22 6.10
CA VAL A 224 16.33 -18.68 7.36
C VAL A 224 17.83 -18.40 7.40
N GLU A 225 18.57 -18.69 6.33
CA GLU A 225 20.02 -18.45 6.29
C GLU A 225 20.34 -16.95 6.39
N SER A 226 19.56 -16.12 5.68
CA SER A 226 19.73 -14.66 5.72
C SER A 226 19.39 -14.09 7.10
N LEU A 227 18.31 -14.58 7.73
CA LEU A 227 17.93 -14.19 9.09
C LEU A 227 19.04 -14.57 10.08
N MET A 228 19.51 -15.81 10.05
CA MET A 228 20.59 -16.29 10.92
C MET A 228 21.87 -15.47 10.75
N SER A 229 22.23 -15.15 9.51
CA SER A 229 23.39 -14.30 9.22
C SER A 229 23.25 -12.90 9.83
N GLU A 230 22.07 -12.28 9.74
CA GLU A 230 21.86 -10.94 10.29
C GLU A 230 21.84 -10.96 11.83
N LEU A 231 21.23 -11.99 12.45
CA LEU A 231 21.26 -12.16 13.91
C LEU A 231 22.68 -12.38 14.44
N LEU A 232 23.47 -13.23 13.78
CA LEU A 232 24.88 -13.47 14.16
C LEU A 232 25.72 -12.19 14.08
N LYS A 233 25.47 -11.38 13.05
CA LYS A 233 26.11 -10.07 12.90
C LYS A 233 25.72 -9.13 14.04
N GLY A 234 24.43 -9.04 14.37
CA GLY A 234 23.93 -8.22 15.48
C GLY A 234 24.55 -8.60 16.84
N VAL A 235 24.68 -9.89 17.13
CA VAL A 235 25.34 -10.37 18.36
C VAL A 235 26.83 -9.99 18.37
N SER A 236 27.53 -10.19 17.26
CA SER A 236 28.95 -9.86 17.14
C SER A 236 29.22 -8.35 17.34
N ASP A 237 28.34 -7.51 16.80
CA ASP A 237 28.43 -6.05 16.93
C ASP A 237 28.15 -5.60 18.38
N SER A 238 27.20 -6.25 19.07
CA SER A 238 26.93 -6.01 20.49
C SER A 238 28.11 -6.38 21.39
N GLU A 239 28.71 -7.56 21.19
CA GLU A 239 29.92 -7.96 21.91
C GLU A 239 31.07 -6.97 21.68
N ALA A 240 31.28 -6.52 20.43
CA ALA A 240 32.28 -5.52 20.12
C ALA A 240 32.01 -4.16 20.78
N ALA A 241 30.74 -3.75 20.90
CA ALA A 241 30.35 -2.52 21.58
C ALA A 241 30.62 -2.60 23.09
N ILE A 242 30.30 -3.72 23.73
CA ILE A 242 30.57 -3.98 25.15
C ILE A 242 32.08 -3.96 25.43
N ILE A 243 32.90 -4.60 24.59
CA ILE A 243 34.36 -4.60 24.75
C ILE A 243 34.93 -3.16 24.65
N ARG A 244 34.41 -2.34 23.74
CA ARG A 244 34.85 -0.95 23.56
C ARG A 244 34.44 -0.04 24.71
N SER A 245 33.30 -0.27 25.37
CA SER A 245 32.85 0.55 26.50
C SER A 245 33.60 0.25 27.79
N CYS A 246 34.25 -0.91 27.89
CA CYS A 246 35.06 -1.31 29.04
C CYS A 246 36.56 -0.92 28.93
N ALA A 247 37.02 -0.40 27.80
CA ALA A 247 38.41 -0.02 27.54
C ALA A 247 38.61 1.50 27.64
#